data_AF-A0A937Z5B5-F1
#
_entry.id   AF-A0A937Z5B5-F1
#
_cell.length_a   1.000
_cell.length_b   1.000
_cell.length_c   1.000
_cell.angle_alpha   90.00
_cell.angle_beta   90.00
_cell.angle_gamma   90.00
#
_symmetry.space_group_name_H-M   'P 1'
#
loop_
_entity.id
_entity.type
_entity.pdbx_description
1 polymer ?
#
loop_
_entity_poly.entity_id
_entity_poly.type
_entity_poly.pdbx_seq_one_letter_code
_entity_poly.pdbx_strand_id
1 'polypeptide(L)'
;MPLLPILKSNPNDVYALTVGQVVAICGDGKLADDTECSKELREFFSQVPSTKLFEYVNSCLTDSFEKGGQVLQDIVNELGRRLDYQVTNGLYAGKQNAIGNDGIWSSPTGHSIVVEVKTSDAYRINLDKIADYRTKLLGSQKITGTSSILIVVGRQDTGDLEAQVRGSRHAWDIRLISVDALIKLVELKEETEEDTISKIRELLVPFEYSRVER
;
A
#
# COMPACT_ATOMS: atom_id res chain seq x y z
N MET A 1 27.10 5.19 0.68
CA MET A 1 27.35 4.01 1.52
C MET A 1 26.00 3.33 1.66
N PRO A 2 25.86 2.04 1.33
CA PRO A 2 24.57 1.37 1.40
C PRO A 2 24.01 1.44 2.83
N LEU A 3 22.71 1.68 2.94
CA LEU A 3 21.95 1.80 4.18
C LEU A 3 22.00 0.52 5.01
N LEU A 4 21.93 -0.65 4.37
CA LEU A 4 21.77 -1.93 5.06
C LEU A 4 22.97 -2.33 5.94
N PRO A 5 24.24 -2.13 5.51
CA PRO A 5 25.38 -2.32 6.40
C PRO A 5 25.38 -1.39 7.63
N ILE A 6 24.87 -0.16 7.49
CA ILE A 6 24.74 0.78 8.61
C ILE A 6 23.66 0.28 9.57
N LEU A 7 22.51 -0.18 9.06
CA LEU A 7 21.45 -0.76 9.89
C LEU A 7 21.96 -1.93 10.75
N LYS A 8 22.79 -2.81 10.17
CA LYS A 8 23.38 -3.95 10.88
C LYS A 8 24.40 -3.55 11.94
N SER A 9 25.13 -2.47 11.71
CA SER A 9 26.25 -2.06 12.57
C SER A 9 25.82 -1.07 13.66
N ASN A 10 24.95 -0.11 13.31
CA ASN A 10 24.44 0.96 14.17
C ASN A 10 22.95 1.24 13.85
N PRO A 11 22.02 0.39 14.32
CA PRO A 11 20.59 0.56 14.04
C PRO A 11 20.04 1.86 14.61
N ASN A 12 20.53 2.32 15.77
CA ASN A 12 20.05 3.56 16.42
C ASN A 12 20.33 4.80 15.57
N ASP A 13 21.48 4.85 14.89
CA ASP A 13 21.83 5.97 14.00
C ASP A 13 20.88 6.03 12.81
N VAL A 14 20.49 4.87 12.26
CA VAL A 14 19.53 4.76 11.16
C VAL A 14 18.12 5.12 11.63
N TYR A 15 17.72 4.68 12.82
CA TYR A 15 16.39 4.98 13.38
C TYR A 15 16.22 6.45 13.77
N ALA A 16 17.31 7.20 13.93
CA ALA A 16 17.24 8.65 14.13
C ALA A 16 16.96 9.43 12.83
N LEU A 17 17.10 8.80 11.66
CA LEU A 17 16.89 9.45 10.36
C LEU A 17 15.41 9.61 10.03
N THR A 18 15.07 10.74 9.41
CA THR A 18 13.78 10.91 8.74
C THR A 18 13.71 10.03 7.50
N VAL A 19 12.50 9.69 7.05
CA VAL A 19 12.35 8.83 5.86
C VAL A 19 12.96 9.46 4.59
N GLY A 20 12.92 10.80 4.47
CA GLY A 20 13.58 11.50 3.37
C GLY A 20 15.12 11.37 3.41
N GLN A 21 15.71 11.38 4.61
CA GLN A 21 17.15 11.12 4.79
C GLN A 21 17.50 9.67 4.47
N VAL A 22 16.65 8.72 4.88
CA VAL A 22 16.79 7.30 4.53
C VAL A 22 16.83 7.13 3.01
N VAL A 23 15.88 7.73 2.27
CA VAL A 23 15.86 7.69 0.81
C VAL A 23 17.14 8.28 0.22
N ALA A 24 17.62 9.41 0.74
CA ALA A 24 18.83 10.07 0.25
C ALA A 24 20.11 9.23 0.38
N ILE A 25 20.14 8.26 1.31
CA ILE A 25 21.30 7.38 1.52
C ILE A 25 21.12 5.97 0.93
N CYS A 26 19.90 5.59 0.52
CA CYS A 26 19.66 4.36 -0.24
C CYS A 26 20.27 4.44 -1.65
N GLY A 27 21.13 3.49 -2.01
CA GLY A 27 21.72 3.37 -3.32
C GLY A 27 22.39 4.67 -3.80
N ASP A 28 21.82 5.26 -4.85
CA ASP A 28 22.25 6.54 -5.44
C ASP A 28 21.40 7.74 -5.01
N GLY A 29 20.49 7.56 -4.05
CA GLY A 29 19.55 8.56 -3.56
C GLY A 29 18.42 8.91 -4.52
N LYS A 30 18.29 8.19 -5.65
CA LYS A 30 17.29 8.49 -6.69
C LYS A 30 16.21 7.43 -6.73
N LEU A 31 15.10 7.72 -6.05
CA LEU A 31 13.95 6.82 -6.05
C LEU A 31 13.24 6.81 -7.41
N ALA A 32 13.45 5.73 -8.16
CA ALA A 32 12.81 5.43 -9.44
C ALA A 32 12.67 3.91 -9.66
N ASP A 33 11.89 3.51 -10.67
CA ASP A 33 11.60 2.11 -10.95
C ASP A 33 12.86 1.27 -11.21
N ASP A 34 12.92 0.09 -10.59
CA ASP A 34 13.98 -0.92 -10.79
C ASP A 34 15.41 -0.45 -10.46
N THR A 35 15.54 0.67 -9.73
CA THR A 35 16.82 1.22 -9.27
C THR A 35 17.33 0.53 -8.02
N GLU A 36 18.65 0.62 -7.77
CA GLU A 36 19.24 0.16 -6.51
C GLU A 36 18.67 0.90 -5.29
N CYS A 37 18.38 2.20 -5.42
CA CYS A 37 17.68 2.96 -4.38
C CYS A 37 16.33 2.33 -4.01
N SER A 38 15.52 1.95 -5.00
CA SER A 38 14.20 1.35 -4.73
C SER A 38 14.28 -0.03 -4.09
N LYS A 39 15.24 -0.86 -4.52
CA LYS A 39 15.45 -2.20 -3.99
C LYS A 39 15.95 -2.13 -2.54
N GLU A 40 16.96 -1.31 -2.29
CA GLU A 40 17.52 -1.15 -0.95
C GLU A 40 16.52 -0.54 0.03
N LEU A 41 15.71 0.43 -0.41
CA LEU A 41 14.66 1.02 0.42
C LEU A 41 13.60 -0.02 0.83
N ARG A 42 13.13 -0.83 -0.12
CA ARG A 42 12.15 -1.89 0.15
C ARG A 42 12.73 -2.98 1.06
N GLU A 43 13.99 -3.36 0.85
CA GLU A 43 14.69 -4.30 1.73
C GLU A 43 14.85 -3.73 3.14
N PHE A 44 15.15 -2.44 3.27
CA PHE A 44 15.19 -1.76 4.56
C PHE A 44 13.83 -1.80 5.26
N PHE A 45 12.73 -1.48 4.57
CA PHE A 45 11.39 -1.54 5.17
C PHE A 45 11.02 -2.94 5.67
N SER A 46 11.48 -4.00 5.01
CA SER A 46 11.25 -5.38 5.46
C SER A 46 12.01 -5.75 6.74
N GLN A 47 13.06 -5.00 7.10
CA GLN A 47 13.91 -5.28 8.27
C GLN A 47 13.58 -4.43 9.49
N VAL A 48 12.90 -3.30 9.32
CA VAL A 48 12.59 -2.42 10.46
C VAL A 48 11.32 -2.84 11.19
N PRO A 49 11.22 -2.57 12.52
CA PRO A 49 10.01 -2.82 13.29
C PRO A 49 8.79 -2.05 12.76
N SER A 50 7.60 -2.51 13.15
CA SER A 50 6.37 -1.91 12.64
C SER A 50 6.12 -0.49 13.06
N THR A 51 6.41 -0.21 14.33
CA THR A 51 6.41 1.12 14.90
C THR A 51 7.22 2.12 14.07
N LYS A 52 8.37 1.71 13.52
CA LYS A 52 9.21 2.58 12.70
C LYS A 52 8.58 2.90 11.34
N LEU A 53 7.89 1.95 10.71
CA LEU A 53 7.13 2.25 9.50
C LEU A 53 5.97 3.20 9.77
N PHE A 54 5.32 3.10 10.94
CA PHE A 54 4.23 4.00 11.30
C PHE A 54 4.72 5.44 11.47
N GLU A 55 5.89 5.65 12.07
CA GLU A 55 6.56 6.95 12.11
C GLU A 55 6.84 7.49 10.70
N TYR A 56 7.33 6.65 9.79
CA TYR A 56 7.61 7.05 8.41
C TYR A 56 6.35 7.34 7.59
N VAL A 57 5.24 6.64 7.84
CA VAL A 57 3.92 7.00 7.30
C VAL A 57 3.58 8.43 7.70
N ASN A 58 3.68 8.75 8.99
CA ASN A 58 3.35 10.09 9.49
C ASN A 58 4.20 11.15 8.78
N SER A 59 5.52 10.95 8.69
CA SER A 59 6.40 11.85 7.93
C SER A 59 5.98 11.98 6.46
N CYS A 60 5.51 10.92 5.79
CA CYS A 60 5.03 11.03 4.40
C CYS A 60 3.74 11.85 4.26
N LEU A 61 2.94 11.98 5.32
CA LEU A 61 1.66 12.69 5.31
C LEU A 61 1.76 14.13 5.82
N THR A 62 2.67 14.38 6.77
CA THR A 62 2.90 15.68 7.42
C THR A 62 4.01 16.48 6.75
N ASP A 63 5.13 15.83 6.43
CA ASP A 63 6.33 16.49 5.94
C ASP A 63 6.27 16.52 4.42
N SER A 64 6.25 17.71 3.82
CA SER A 64 6.39 17.80 2.38
C SER A 64 7.84 17.52 1.98
N PHE A 65 8.09 16.36 1.40
CA PHE A 65 9.38 16.04 0.79
C PHE A 65 9.22 15.40 -0.59
N GLU A 66 10.27 15.52 -1.40
CA GLU A 66 10.27 14.92 -2.74
C GLU A 66 10.11 13.41 -2.63
N LYS A 67 9.23 12.82 -3.45
CA LYS A 67 8.93 11.39 -3.46
C LYS A 67 8.13 10.83 -2.29
N GLY A 68 7.56 11.67 -1.41
CA GLY A 68 6.76 11.18 -0.27
C GLY A 68 5.60 10.25 -0.66
N GLY A 69 4.95 10.47 -1.81
CA GLY A 69 3.91 9.58 -2.31
C GLY A 69 4.45 8.19 -2.72
N GLN A 70 5.60 8.14 -3.38
CA GLN A 70 6.26 6.89 -3.78
C GLN A 70 6.75 6.09 -2.57
N VAL A 71 7.27 6.80 -1.56
CA VAL A 71 7.71 6.19 -0.30
C VAL A 71 6.50 5.63 0.46
N LEU A 72 5.41 6.40 0.56
CA LEU A 72 4.17 5.93 1.18
C LEU A 72 3.62 4.69 0.47
N GLN A 73 3.66 4.65 -0.86
CA GLN A 73 3.30 3.47 -1.65
C GLN A 73 4.09 2.23 -1.23
N ASP A 74 5.41 2.32 -1.10
CA ASP A 74 6.24 1.18 -0.66
C ASP A 74 5.95 0.77 0.78
N ILE A 75 5.74 1.73 1.69
CA ILE A 75 5.40 1.43 3.08
C ILE A 75 4.03 0.73 3.15
N VAL A 76 3.03 1.22 2.42
CA VAL A 76 1.71 0.58 2.33
C VAL A 76 1.83 -0.86 1.82
N ASN A 77 2.65 -1.09 0.78
CA ASN A 77 2.94 -2.44 0.31
C ASN A 77 3.62 -3.31 1.37
N GLU A 78 4.50 -2.75 2.19
CA GLU A 78 5.10 -3.47 3.31
C GLU A 78 4.08 -3.80 4.41
N LEU A 79 3.14 -2.90 4.72
CA LEU A 79 2.02 -3.20 5.61
C LEU A 79 1.17 -4.35 5.06
N GLY A 80 0.96 -4.42 3.74
CA GLY A 80 0.33 -5.56 3.08
C GLY A 80 1.07 -6.88 3.34
N ARG A 81 2.41 -6.88 3.28
CA ARG A 81 3.22 -8.07 3.61
C ARG A 81 3.06 -8.48 5.06
N ARG A 82 3.00 -7.52 5.99
CA ARG A 82 2.79 -7.79 7.42
C ARG A 82 1.42 -8.37 7.73
N LEU A 83 0.43 -8.13 6.88
CA LEU A 83 -0.89 -8.78 6.88
C LEU A 83 -0.89 -10.13 6.14
N ASP A 84 0.27 -10.72 5.89
CA ASP A 84 0.50 -12.02 5.24
C ASP A 84 -0.03 -12.12 3.80
N TYR A 85 -0.11 -10.98 3.11
CA TYR A 85 -0.29 -10.99 1.66
C TYR A 85 1.04 -11.23 0.94
N GLN A 86 0.97 -11.95 -0.18
CA GLN A 86 2.05 -11.95 -1.16
C GLN A 86 1.96 -10.66 -1.98
N VAL A 87 2.91 -9.74 -1.78
CA VAL A 87 2.86 -8.40 -2.37
C VAL A 87 3.84 -8.22 -3.52
N THR A 88 3.32 -7.85 -4.69
CA THR A 88 4.09 -7.31 -5.82
C THR A 88 4.01 -5.79 -5.81
N ASN A 89 5.16 -5.11 -5.75
CA ASN A 89 5.18 -3.63 -5.77
C ASN A 89 4.81 -3.09 -7.14
N GLY A 90 4.05 -2.00 -7.16
CA GLY A 90 3.78 -1.22 -8.37
C GLY A 90 4.96 -0.40 -8.83
N LEU A 91 4.76 0.29 -9.96
CA LEU A 91 5.72 1.25 -10.49
C LEU A 91 5.48 2.62 -9.84
N TYR A 92 6.54 3.38 -9.60
CA TYR A 92 6.46 4.76 -9.13
C TYR A 92 6.03 5.73 -10.22
N ALA A 93 6.30 5.39 -11.49
CA ALA A 93 5.98 6.22 -12.64
C ALA A 93 5.16 5.43 -13.66
N GLY A 94 4.13 6.08 -14.21
CA GLY A 94 3.33 5.48 -15.29
C GLY A 94 4.19 5.25 -16.53
N LYS A 95 4.17 4.02 -17.06
CA LYS A 95 4.80 3.65 -18.34
C LYS A 95 3.70 3.30 -19.37
N GLN A 96 3.86 3.71 -20.63
CA GLN A 96 2.86 3.47 -21.69
C GLN A 96 2.49 1.99 -21.86
N ASN A 97 3.45 1.09 -21.64
CA ASN A 97 3.28 -0.36 -21.79
C ASN A 97 3.09 -1.09 -20.45
N ALA A 98 2.80 -0.37 -19.37
CA ALA A 98 2.53 -0.94 -18.06
C ALA A 98 1.09 -0.66 -17.62
N ILE A 99 0.51 -1.61 -16.88
CA ILE A 99 -0.81 -1.44 -16.27
C ILE A 99 -0.60 -0.72 -14.94
N GLY A 100 -1.22 0.46 -14.75
CA GLY A 100 -1.03 1.27 -13.56
C GLY A 100 -1.62 0.63 -12.31
N ASN A 101 -0.82 0.53 -11.26
CA ASN A 101 -1.22 0.19 -9.90
C ASN A 101 -0.03 0.51 -8.98
N ASP A 102 -0.33 0.73 -7.70
CA ASP A 102 0.69 1.02 -6.69
C ASP A 102 1.18 -0.25 -6.00
N GLY A 103 0.38 -1.31 -6.04
CA GLY A 103 0.75 -2.67 -5.65
C GLY A 103 -0.34 -3.69 -5.98
N ILE A 104 0.05 -4.96 -5.91
CA ILE A 104 -0.86 -6.11 -6.04
C ILE A 104 -0.64 -7.01 -4.83
N TRP A 105 -1.69 -7.25 -4.05
CA TRP A 105 -1.64 -8.09 -2.86
C TRP A 105 -2.45 -9.36 -3.10
N SER A 106 -1.78 -10.51 -3.09
CA SER A 106 -2.44 -11.81 -3.27
C SER A 106 -2.59 -12.50 -1.91
N SER A 107 -3.83 -12.80 -1.54
CA SER A 107 -4.13 -13.59 -0.36
C SER A 107 -3.75 -15.06 -0.60
N PRO A 108 -3.26 -15.78 0.42
CA PRO A 108 -3.16 -17.24 0.42
C PRO A 108 -4.45 -17.97 0.00
N THR A 109 -5.61 -17.34 0.17
CA THR A 109 -6.93 -17.89 -0.22
C THR A 109 -7.30 -17.64 -1.69
N GLY A 110 -6.42 -17.00 -2.47
CA GLY A 110 -6.59 -16.79 -3.92
C GLY A 110 -7.27 -15.49 -4.34
N HIS A 111 -7.71 -14.65 -3.39
CA HIS A 111 -8.21 -13.30 -3.70
C HIS A 111 -7.05 -12.33 -3.96
N SER A 112 -7.14 -11.52 -5.01
CA SER A 112 -6.13 -10.49 -5.34
C SER A 112 -6.68 -9.08 -5.15
N ILE A 113 -5.92 -8.22 -4.48
CA ILE A 113 -6.26 -6.81 -4.27
C ILE A 113 -5.33 -5.95 -5.11
N VAL A 114 -5.90 -5.08 -5.95
CA VAL A 114 -5.16 -4.04 -6.67
C VAL A 114 -5.16 -2.78 -5.81
N VAL A 115 -3.98 -2.31 -5.42
CA VAL A 115 -3.82 -1.19 -4.48
C VAL A 115 -3.54 0.11 -5.22
N GLU A 116 -4.20 1.17 -4.78
CA GLU A 116 -3.95 2.56 -5.14
C GLU A 116 -3.73 3.38 -3.85
N VAL A 117 -2.66 4.16 -3.79
CA VAL A 117 -2.27 4.94 -2.63
C VAL A 117 -2.37 6.44 -2.95
N LYS A 118 -2.93 7.20 -2.00
CA LYS A 118 -3.00 8.67 -2.08
C LYS A 118 -2.58 9.29 -0.77
N THR A 119 -1.66 10.24 -0.85
CA THR A 119 -1.24 11.06 0.31
C THR A 119 -2.35 12.01 0.77
N SER A 120 -3.29 12.35 -0.11
CA SER A 120 -4.48 13.17 0.19
C SER A 120 -5.72 12.70 -0.57
N ASP A 121 -6.88 12.90 0.03
CA ASP A 121 -8.24 12.76 -0.53
C ASP A 121 -8.67 13.90 -1.47
N ALA A 122 -8.01 15.06 -1.42
CA ALA A 122 -8.39 16.28 -2.13
C ALA A 122 -8.51 16.18 -3.67
N TYR A 123 -8.02 15.10 -4.29
CA TYR A 123 -8.08 14.91 -5.74
C TYR A 123 -9.12 13.86 -6.13
N ARG A 124 -10.00 14.21 -7.08
CA ARG A 124 -10.93 13.25 -7.70
C ARG A 124 -10.16 12.06 -8.26
N ILE A 125 -10.46 10.87 -7.76
CA ILE A 125 -9.92 9.62 -8.27
C ILE A 125 -10.74 9.21 -9.48
N ASN A 126 -10.08 8.85 -10.59
CA ASN A 126 -10.76 8.24 -11.72
C ASN A 126 -10.97 6.74 -11.46
N LEU A 127 -12.11 6.41 -10.83
CA LEU A 127 -12.44 5.04 -10.45
C LEU A 127 -12.55 4.11 -11.67
N ASP A 128 -13.04 4.61 -12.82
CA ASP A 128 -13.09 3.83 -14.06
C ASP A 128 -11.71 3.42 -14.53
N LYS A 129 -10.73 4.32 -14.45
CA LYS A 129 -9.35 4.02 -14.85
C LYS A 129 -8.73 2.93 -13.97
N ILE A 130 -8.97 2.95 -12.66
CA ILE A 130 -8.46 1.92 -11.74
C ILE A 130 -9.17 0.58 -11.99
N ALA A 131 -10.48 0.59 -12.20
CA ALA A 131 -11.23 -0.60 -12.58
C ALA A 131 -10.74 -1.20 -13.92
N ASP A 132 -10.46 -0.36 -14.91
CA ASP A 132 -9.88 -0.79 -16.18
C ASP A 132 -8.50 -1.42 -16.01
N TYR A 133 -7.68 -0.89 -15.10
CA TYR A 133 -6.40 -1.51 -14.76
C TYR A 133 -6.56 -2.89 -14.13
N ARG A 134 -7.50 -3.07 -13.19
CA ARG A 134 -7.84 -4.40 -12.66
C ARG A 134 -8.26 -5.37 -13.77
N THR A 135 -9.14 -4.95 -14.67
CA THR A 135 -9.57 -5.76 -15.82
C THR A 135 -8.40 -6.13 -16.74
N LYS A 136 -7.48 -5.20 -17.01
CA LYS A 136 -6.28 -5.48 -17.79
C LYS A 136 -5.34 -6.45 -17.09
N LEU A 137 -5.18 -6.35 -15.76
CA LEU A 137 -4.36 -7.28 -14.98
C LEU A 137 -4.91 -8.70 -15.06
N LEU A 138 -6.23 -8.88 -14.93
CA LEU A 138 -6.92 -10.16 -15.14
C LEU A 138 -6.71 -10.69 -16.56
N GLY A 139 -6.92 -9.86 -17.58
CA GLY A 139 -6.73 -10.24 -18.99
C GLY A 139 -5.28 -10.61 -19.33
N SER A 140 -4.30 -10.03 -18.64
CA SER A 140 -2.88 -10.37 -18.76
C SER A 140 -2.42 -11.52 -17.87
N GLN A 141 -3.33 -12.14 -17.10
CA GLN A 141 -3.05 -13.21 -16.13
C GLN A 141 -2.02 -12.84 -15.04
N LYS A 142 -1.82 -11.54 -14.78
CA LYS A 142 -0.98 -11.06 -13.67
C LYS A 142 -1.65 -11.18 -12.31
N ILE A 143 -2.97 -11.22 -12.30
CA ILE A 143 -3.80 -11.60 -11.15
C ILE A 143 -4.78 -12.68 -11.60
N THR A 144 -5.12 -13.58 -10.69
CA THR A 144 -5.99 -14.73 -10.95
C THR A 144 -7.10 -14.79 -9.91
N GLY A 145 -8.24 -15.39 -10.27
CA GLY A 145 -9.35 -15.61 -9.34
C GLY A 145 -10.18 -14.35 -9.08
N THR A 146 -10.75 -14.26 -7.88
CA THR A 146 -11.53 -13.10 -7.45
C THR A 146 -10.59 -11.94 -7.17
N SER A 147 -11.02 -10.71 -7.51
CA SER A 147 -10.21 -9.53 -7.25
C SER A 147 -11.04 -8.31 -6.91
N SER A 148 -10.44 -7.43 -6.12
CA SER A 148 -11.00 -6.16 -5.70
C SER A 148 -9.94 -5.06 -5.78
N ILE A 149 -10.35 -3.83 -5.50
CA ILE A 149 -9.49 -2.65 -5.44
C ILE A 149 -9.50 -2.14 -4.01
N LEU A 150 -8.32 -1.85 -3.48
CA LEU A 150 -8.15 -1.16 -2.20
C LEU A 150 -7.53 0.21 -2.45
N ILE A 151 -8.29 1.26 -2.14
CA ILE A 151 -7.78 2.63 -2.15
C ILE A 151 -7.34 2.95 -0.72
N VAL A 152 -6.07 3.28 -0.55
CA VAL A 152 -5.46 3.65 0.72
C VAL A 152 -5.21 5.16 0.73
N VAL A 153 -5.80 5.87 1.70
CA VAL A 153 -5.76 7.33 1.77
C VAL A 153 -5.11 7.84 3.04
N GLY A 154 -4.24 8.83 2.90
CA GLY A 154 -3.48 9.41 4.00
C GLY A 154 -4.28 10.37 4.89
N ARG A 155 -4.88 11.41 4.29
CA ARG A 155 -5.61 12.46 5.04
C ARG A 155 -7.07 12.03 5.30
N GLN A 156 -7.60 12.49 6.43
CA GLN A 156 -8.82 11.96 7.07
C GLN A 156 -10.13 12.58 6.59
N ASP A 157 -10.15 13.50 5.61
CA ASP A 157 -11.41 14.08 5.10
C ASP A 157 -11.92 13.31 3.87
N THR A 158 -12.14 12.01 4.08
CA THR A 158 -12.47 11.05 3.02
C THR A 158 -13.92 11.11 2.57
N GLY A 159 -14.77 11.97 3.17
CA GLY A 159 -16.21 11.98 2.95
C GLY A 159 -16.61 12.13 1.48
N ASP A 160 -15.94 13.02 0.75
CA ASP A 160 -16.19 13.23 -0.67
C ASP A 160 -15.79 12.00 -1.51
N LEU A 161 -14.67 11.36 -1.17
CA LEU A 161 -14.19 10.17 -1.86
C LEU A 161 -15.07 8.94 -1.56
N GLU A 162 -15.51 8.78 -0.31
CA GLU A 162 -16.48 7.75 0.09
C GLU A 162 -17.80 7.92 -0.66
N ALA A 163 -18.32 9.14 -0.73
CA ALA A 163 -19.52 9.46 -1.50
C ALA A 163 -19.32 9.16 -2.99
N GLN A 164 -18.14 9.48 -3.54
CA GLN A 164 -17.79 9.18 -4.92
C GLN A 164 -17.78 7.66 -5.19
N VAL A 165 -17.11 6.86 -4.35
CA VAL A 165 -17.05 5.40 -4.50
C VAL A 165 -18.44 4.79 -4.39
N ARG A 166 -19.21 5.17 -3.36
CA ARG A 166 -20.58 4.68 -3.12
C ARG A 166 -21.55 5.03 -4.24
N GLY A 167 -21.40 6.20 -4.86
CA GLY A 167 -22.21 6.63 -6.00
C GLY A 167 -21.77 6.05 -7.34
N SER A 168 -20.64 5.34 -7.38
CA SER A 168 -20.08 4.77 -8.62
C SER A 168 -20.61 3.36 -8.91
N ARG A 169 -20.50 2.94 -10.17
CA ARG A 169 -20.76 1.55 -10.57
C ARG A 169 -19.79 0.53 -9.97
N HIS A 170 -18.69 0.99 -9.34
CA HIS A 170 -17.64 0.15 -8.76
C HIS A 170 -17.77 0.02 -7.24
N ALA A 171 -18.87 0.48 -6.64
CA ALA A 171 -19.07 0.49 -5.19
C ALA A 171 -18.94 -0.89 -4.53
N TRP A 172 -19.13 -1.98 -5.29
CA TRP A 172 -19.00 -3.36 -4.81
C TRP A 172 -17.63 -3.97 -5.05
N ASP A 173 -16.76 -3.32 -5.81
CA ASP A 173 -15.43 -3.83 -6.10
C ASP A 173 -14.31 -3.00 -5.44
N ILE A 174 -14.65 -1.85 -4.87
CA ILE A 174 -13.69 -0.90 -4.29
C ILE A 174 -13.91 -0.82 -2.78
N ARG A 175 -12.83 -1.01 -2.03
CA ARG A 175 -12.74 -0.70 -0.61
C ARG A 175 -11.88 0.55 -0.41
N LEU A 176 -12.29 1.41 0.52
CA LEU A 176 -11.51 2.57 0.95
C LEU A 176 -11.04 2.33 2.39
N ILE A 177 -9.78 2.65 2.68
CA ILE A 177 -9.23 2.59 4.03
C ILE A 177 -8.24 3.75 4.24
N SER A 178 -8.23 4.36 5.42
CA SER A 178 -7.17 5.30 5.76
C SER A 178 -5.87 4.56 6.09
N VAL A 179 -4.71 5.20 5.91
CA VAL A 179 -3.43 4.59 6.32
C VAL A 179 -3.43 4.31 7.83
N ASP A 180 -4.02 5.20 8.64
CA ASP A 180 -4.17 4.98 10.09
C ASP A 180 -4.97 3.72 10.42
N ALA A 181 -6.06 3.47 9.70
CA ALA A 181 -6.84 2.25 9.90
C ALA A 181 -6.07 1.01 9.46
N LEU A 182 -5.30 1.10 8.37
CA LEU A 182 -4.43 0.00 7.91
C LEU A 182 -3.33 -0.31 8.95
N ILE A 183 -2.73 0.72 9.57
CA ILE A 183 -1.77 0.56 10.67
C ILE A 183 -2.40 -0.22 11.83
N LYS A 184 -3.61 0.17 12.25
CA LYS A 184 -4.32 -0.54 13.34
C LYS A 184 -4.59 -2.00 13.02
N LEU A 185 -4.83 -2.36 11.75
CA LEU A 185 -4.98 -3.76 11.34
C LEU A 185 -3.66 -4.52 11.47
N VAL A 186 -2.52 -3.88 11.17
CA VAL A 186 -1.19 -4.48 11.35
C VAL A 186 -0.89 -4.66 12.83
N GLU A 187 -1.13 -3.65 13.66
CA GLU A 187 -0.97 -3.74 15.12
C GLU A 187 -1.82 -4.87 15.69
N LEU A 188 -3.12 -4.92 15.31
CA LEU A 188 -4.01 -5.99 15.73
C LEU A 188 -3.50 -7.37 15.29
N LYS A 189 -2.97 -7.50 14.07
CA LYS A 189 -2.40 -8.76 13.60
C LYS A 189 -1.18 -9.18 14.42
N GLU A 190 -0.31 -8.24 14.78
CA GLU A 190 0.89 -8.51 15.58
C GLU A 190 0.58 -8.92 17.03
N GLU A 191 -0.57 -8.49 17.55
CA GLU A 191 -1.05 -8.83 18.90
C GLU A 191 -1.96 -10.08 18.95
N THR A 192 -2.39 -10.62 17.81
CA THR A 192 -3.40 -11.71 17.73
C THR A 192 -2.83 -13.05 17.29
N GLU A 193 -3.55 -14.12 17.64
CA GLU A 193 -3.26 -15.49 17.18
C GLU A 193 -3.76 -15.73 15.73
N GLU A 194 -3.22 -16.77 15.09
CA GLU A 194 -3.32 -17.05 13.64
C GLU A 194 -4.76 -17.10 13.09
N ASP A 195 -5.72 -17.57 13.90
CA ASP A 195 -7.13 -17.72 13.52
C ASP A 195 -7.86 -16.38 13.26
N THR A 196 -7.29 -15.25 13.72
CA THR A 196 -7.89 -13.91 13.54
C THR A 196 -7.43 -13.24 12.24
N ILE A 197 -6.34 -13.71 11.63
CA ILE A 197 -5.71 -13.10 10.46
C ILE A 197 -6.61 -13.17 9.22
N SER A 198 -7.38 -14.26 9.06
CA SER A 198 -8.38 -14.37 7.99
C SER A 198 -9.42 -13.25 8.06
N LYS A 199 -9.98 -13.00 9.26
CA LYS A 199 -10.97 -11.96 9.50
C LYS A 199 -10.42 -10.56 9.26
N ILE A 200 -9.17 -10.29 9.67
CA ILE A 200 -8.50 -9.02 9.40
C ILE A 200 -8.41 -8.76 7.89
N ARG A 201 -8.03 -9.78 7.11
CA ARG A 201 -7.93 -9.68 5.66
C ARG A 201 -9.28 -9.48 4.98
N GLU A 202 -10.33 -10.13 5.49
CA GLU A 202 -11.71 -9.96 4.98
C GLU A 202 -12.20 -8.51 5.07
N LEU A 203 -11.75 -7.72 6.05
CA LEU A 203 -12.12 -6.30 6.17
C LEU A 203 -11.64 -5.43 5.00
N LEU A 204 -10.59 -5.87 4.31
CA LEU A 204 -10.00 -5.19 3.14
C LEU A 204 -10.69 -5.58 1.83
N VAL A 205 -11.53 -6.62 1.84
CA VAL A 205 -12.29 -7.06 0.68
C VAL A 205 -13.71 -6.47 0.75
N PRO A 206 -14.28 -5.96 -0.35
CA PRO A 206 -15.67 -5.53 -0.38
C PRO A 206 -16.64 -6.65 0.00
N PHE A 207 -17.66 -6.31 0.78
CA PHE A 207 -18.75 -7.23 1.12
C PHE A 207 -19.98 -6.94 0.27
N GLU A 208 -20.54 -7.96 -0.36
CA GLU A 208 -21.84 -7.87 -1.02
C GLU A 208 -22.98 -7.97 0.00
N TYR A 209 -23.75 -6.90 0.18
CA TYR A 209 -25.02 -6.95 0.90
C TYR A 209 -26.16 -7.25 -0.08
N SER A 210 -26.27 -8.50 -0.53
CA SER A 210 -27.53 -8.96 -1.12
C SER A 210 -28.47 -9.43 -0.01
N ARG A 211 -29.66 -8.83 0.10
CA ARG A 211 -30.70 -9.25 1.05
C ARG A 211 -31.12 -10.69 0.73
N VAL A 212 -30.79 -11.62 1.62
CA VAL A 212 -31.22 -13.03 1.54
C VAL A 212 -32.56 -13.14 2.26
N GLU A 213 -33.61 -12.54 1.71
CA GLU A 213 -34.97 -12.79 2.17
C GLU A 213 -35.84 -13.16 0.96
N ARG A 214 -36.44 -14.36 1.03
CA ARG A 214 -37.63 -14.74 0.29
C ARG A 214 -38.83 -14.65 1.22
#